data_AF-A0A6C2CAV5-F1
#
_entry.id   AF-A0A6C2CAV5-F1
#
_cell.length_a   1.000
_cell.length_b   1.000
_cell.length_c   1.000
_cell.angle_alpha   90.00
_cell.angle_beta   90.00
_cell.angle_gamma   90.00
#
_symmetry.space_group_name_H-M   'P 1'
#
loop_
_entity.id
_entity.type
_entity.pdbx_description
1 polymer ?
#
loop_
_entity_poly.entity_id
_entity_poly.type
_entity_poly.pdbx_seq_one_letter_code
_entity_poly.pdbx_strand_id
1 'polypeptide(L)'
;MIRHPPLICQDPVCGMDVIIAESRYLAIYHQMTFHFCSAQCRDHFLEAPVLYAGAVRREDVKAMPKRRVLRIATGAALDEACRRLRAMMGVTSLSAKGRRLWVDHDMWQVSLHQIETETLGAGLIFKGGLHAFRRSLWRFFEHNELENAAHAGTLACSSRPLTPR
;
A
#
# COMPACT_ATOMS: atom_id res chain seq x y z
N MET A 1 -38.03 6.62 18.74
CA MET A 1 -37.21 6.05 17.66
C MET A 1 -35.87 5.64 18.26
N ILE A 2 -35.60 4.34 18.40
CA ILE A 2 -34.32 3.85 18.93
C ILE A 2 -33.29 4.00 17.81
N ARG A 3 -32.36 4.96 17.93
CA ARG A 3 -31.21 5.06 17.03
C ARG A 3 -30.18 4.03 17.49
N HIS A 4 -29.96 2.99 16.69
CA HIS A 4 -28.86 2.07 16.93
C HIS A 4 -27.55 2.76 16.51
N PRO A 5 -26.45 2.60 17.28
CA PRO A 5 -25.16 3.13 16.88
C PRO A 5 -24.71 2.47 15.56
N PRO A 6 -24.05 3.22 14.67
CA PRO A 6 -23.57 2.67 13.41
C PRO A 6 -22.54 1.56 13.67
N LEU A 7 -22.62 0.48 12.90
CA LEU A 7 -21.61 -0.57 12.91
C LEU A 7 -20.33 -0.03 12.25
N ILE A 8 -19.21 -0.08 12.98
CA ILE A 8 -17.90 0.40 12.54
C ILE A 8 -16.93 -0.79 12.49
N CYS A 9 -16.06 -0.78 11.49
CA CYS A 9 -14.93 -1.72 11.37
C CYS A 9 -13.67 -0.96 10.97
N GLN A 10 -12.50 -1.55 11.17
CA GLN A 10 -11.23 -0.94 10.76
C GLN A 10 -10.83 -1.39 9.35
N ASP A 11 -10.39 -0.45 8.53
CA ASP A 11 -9.76 -0.73 7.24
C ASP A 11 -8.50 -1.59 7.45
N PRO A 12 -8.38 -2.79 6.85
CA PRO A 12 -7.24 -3.67 7.10
C PRO A 12 -5.88 -3.09 6.69
N VAL A 13 -5.85 -2.15 5.73
CA VAL A 13 -4.63 -1.59 5.17
C VAL A 13 -4.12 -0.41 5.98
N CYS A 14 -5.01 0.51 6.33
CA CYS A 14 -4.64 1.76 7.01
C CYS A 14 -5.22 1.92 8.41
N GLY A 15 -6.09 0.99 8.83
CA GLY A 15 -6.86 0.93 10.09
C GLY A 15 -7.61 2.20 10.44
N MET A 16 -8.10 2.91 9.43
CA MET A 16 -9.09 3.97 9.59
C MET A 16 -10.45 3.33 9.90
N ASP A 17 -11.23 3.96 10.78
CA ASP A 17 -12.58 3.49 11.09
C ASP A 17 -13.52 3.74 9.89
N VAL A 18 -14.25 2.69 9.50
CA VAL A 18 -15.18 2.66 8.39
C VAL A 18 -16.57 2.31 8.91
N ILE A 19 -17.55 3.17 8.64
CA ILE A 19 -18.96 2.90 8.89
C ILE A 19 -19.45 1.89 7.85
N ILE A 20 -19.79 0.68 8.28
CA ILE A 20 -20.14 -0.44 7.39
C ILE A 20 -21.31 -0.08 6.47
N ALA A 21 -22.34 0.59 7.01
CA ALA A 21 -23.53 0.98 6.26
C ALA A 21 -23.26 2.02 5.15
N GLU A 22 -22.18 2.79 5.26
CA GLU A 22 -21.80 3.85 4.31
C GLU A 22 -20.60 3.44 3.43
N SER A 23 -20.06 2.24 3.67
CA SER A 23 -18.86 1.74 3.00
C SER A 23 -19.11 1.55 1.51
N ARG A 24 -18.41 2.36 0.69
CA ARG A 24 -18.45 2.27 -0.79
C ARG A 24 -17.43 1.30 -1.36
N TYR A 25 -16.38 0.99 -0.59
CA TYR A 25 -15.25 0.19 -1.04
C TYR A 25 -15.22 -1.09 -0.23
N LEU A 26 -15.40 -2.22 -0.90
CA LEU A 26 -15.47 -3.54 -0.30
C LEU A 26 -14.77 -4.58 -1.17
N ALA A 27 -14.31 -5.65 -0.55
CA ALA A 27 -13.78 -6.84 -1.21
C ALA A 27 -14.20 -8.09 -0.45
N ILE A 28 -14.41 -9.19 -1.17
CA ILE A 28 -14.70 -10.50 -0.58
C ILE A 28 -13.45 -11.35 -0.73
N TYR A 29 -12.95 -11.90 0.39
CA TYR A 29 -11.80 -12.81 0.41
C TYR A 29 -12.04 -13.91 1.45
N HIS A 30 -11.86 -15.18 1.06
CA HIS A 30 -12.23 -16.36 1.87
C HIS A 30 -13.63 -16.28 2.51
N GLN A 31 -14.63 -15.84 1.72
CA GLN A 31 -16.02 -15.67 2.17
C GLN A 31 -16.23 -14.61 3.27
N MET A 32 -15.20 -13.83 3.61
CA MET A 32 -15.27 -12.68 4.50
C MET A 32 -15.36 -11.39 3.69
N THR A 33 -16.23 -10.47 4.12
CA THR A 33 -16.34 -9.13 3.53
C THR A 33 -15.43 -8.17 4.28
N PHE A 34 -14.53 -7.52 3.55
CA PHE A 34 -13.66 -6.47 4.05
C PHE A 34 -14.16 -5.11 3.54
N HIS A 35 -14.10 -4.10 4.41
CA HIS A 35 -14.52 -2.73 4.13
C HIS A 35 -13.31 -1.80 4.16
N PHE A 36 -13.26 -0.85 3.24
CA PHE A 36 -12.12 0.05 3.07
C PHE A 36 -12.55 1.52 3.09
N CYS A 37 -11.67 2.38 3.59
CA CYS A 37 -11.89 3.82 3.65
C CYS A 37 -11.75 4.49 2.26
N SER A 38 -11.03 3.84 1.35
CA SER A 38 -10.73 4.36 0.02
C SER A 38 -10.59 3.24 -1.02
N ALA A 39 -10.71 3.60 -2.30
CA ALA A 39 -10.38 2.71 -3.41
C ALA A 39 -8.91 2.27 -3.35
N GLN A 40 -7.99 3.16 -2.95
CA GLN A 40 -6.57 2.85 -2.82
C GLN A 40 -6.32 1.70 -1.83
N CYS A 41 -6.93 1.74 -0.64
CA CYS A 41 -6.80 0.68 0.36
C CYS A 41 -7.36 -0.65 -0.16
N ARG A 42 -8.53 -0.62 -0.80
CA ARG A 42 -9.11 -1.82 -1.41
C ARG A 42 -8.16 -2.41 -2.46
N ASP A 43 -7.66 -1.58 -3.37
CA ASP A 43 -6.82 -2.03 -4.47
C ASP A 43 -5.49 -2.58 -3.96
N HIS A 44 -4.92 -1.96 -2.91
CA HIS A 44 -3.71 -2.45 -2.28
C HIS A 44 -3.93 -3.76 -1.51
N PHE A 45 -5.06 -3.91 -0.82
CA PHE A 45 -5.47 -5.18 -0.20
C PHE A 45 -5.52 -6.30 -1.24
N LEU A 46 -6.06 -6.02 -2.44
CA LEU A 46 -6.16 -7.00 -3.53
C LEU A 46 -4.80 -7.40 -4.12
N GLU A 47 -3.74 -6.59 -3.97
CA GLU A 47 -2.38 -6.96 -4.40
C GLU A 47 -1.77 -8.07 -3.52
N ALA A 48 -2.12 -8.12 -2.22
CA ALA A 48 -1.63 -9.15 -1.30
C ALA A 48 -2.64 -9.44 -0.16
N PRO A 49 -3.81 -10.07 -0.43
CA PRO A 49 -4.87 -10.23 0.57
C PRO A 49 -4.44 -11.02 1.81
N VAL A 50 -3.55 -12.01 1.65
CA VAL A 50 -3.02 -12.84 2.74
C VAL A 50 -2.34 -11.99 3.81
N LEU A 51 -1.67 -10.90 3.41
CA LEU A 51 -0.96 -10.00 4.32
C LEU A 51 -1.90 -9.32 5.32
N TYR A 52 -3.10 -8.97 4.86
CA TYR A 52 -4.08 -8.18 5.62
C TYR A 52 -5.22 -9.01 6.22
N ALA A 53 -5.53 -10.16 5.62
CA ALA A 53 -6.59 -11.05 6.07
C ALA A 53 -6.16 -12.01 7.20
N GLY A 54 -4.85 -12.07 7.52
CA GLY A 54 -4.30 -12.93 8.55
C GLY A 54 -4.45 -12.39 9.98
N ALA A 55 -4.05 -13.20 10.96
CA ALA A 55 -4.09 -12.86 12.40
C ALA A 55 -3.00 -11.87 12.86
N VAL A 56 -2.31 -11.20 11.93
CA VAL A 56 -1.28 -10.21 12.29
C VAL A 56 -2.01 -9.00 12.86
N ARG A 57 -1.82 -8.75 14.15
CA ARG A 57 -2.37 -7.54 14.77
C ARG A 57 -1.67 -6.35 14.14
N ARG A 58 -2.42 -5.28 13.86
CA ARG A 58 -1.85 -4.06 13.26
C ARG A 58 -0.69 -3.52 14.09
N GLU A 59 -0.76 -3.65 15.41
CA GLU A 59 0.33 -3.26 16.31
C GLU A 59 1.67 -3.96 16.01
N ASP A 60 1.62 -5.17 15.42
CA ASP A 60 2.79 -5.97 15.06
C ASP A 60 3.28 -5.67 13.63
N VAL A 61 2.50 -4.94 12.84
CA VAL A 61 2.84 -4.50 11.49
C VAL A 61 3.83 -3.33 11.58
N LYS A 62 5.12 -3.65 11.48
CA LYS A 62 6.16 -2.64 11.35
C LYS A 62 6.11 -2.03 9.95
N ALA A 63 6.14 -0.69 9.88
CA ALA A 63 6.26 0.02 8.61
C ALA A 63 7.43 -0.53 7.78
N MET A 64 7.22 -0.69 6.48
CA MET A 64 8.25 -1.16 5.54
C MET A 64 8.65 0.00 4.63
N PRO A 65 9.46 0.96 5.12
CA PRO A 65 9.80 2.15 4.37
C PRO A 65 10.66 1.80 3.15
N LYS A 66 10.25 2.30 1.99
CA LYS A 66 10.98 2.19 0.73
C LYS A 66 11.27 3.57 0.18
N ARG A 67 12.54 3.79 -0.20
CA ARG A 67 13.00 4.96 -0.94
C ARG A 67 13.20 4.61 -2.40
N ARG A 68 12.59 5.37 -3.31
CA ARG A 68 12.69 5.22 -4.77
C ARG A 68 13.06 6.53 -5.43
N VAL A 69 13.81 6.42 -6.52
CA VAL A 69 14.21 7.57 -7.34
C VAL A 69 13.72 7.35 -8.76
N LEU A 70 12.63 8.02 -9.10
CA LEU A 70 12.02 7.98 -10.42
C LEU A 70 12.71 9.01 -11.32
N ARG A 71 13.24 8.55 -12.44
CA ARG A 71 13.86 9.41 -13.46
C ARG A 71 12.81 9.74 -14.50
N ILE A 72 12.65 11.03 -14.74
CA ILE A 72 11.59 11.55 -15.58
C ILE A 72 12.20 11.96 -16.93
N ALA A 73 11.48 11.74 -18.02
CA ALA A 73 11.87 12.18 -19.36
C ALA A 73 11.64 13.70 -19.51
N THR A 74 10.46 14.19 -19.12
CA THR A 74 10.03 15.59 -19.25
C THR A 74 9.47 16.14 -17.94
N GLY A 75 9.77 17.41 -17.63
CA GLY A 75 9.36 18.02 -16.35
C GLY A 75 7.93 18.60 -16.34
N ALA A 76 7.23 18.63 -17.48
CA ALA A 76 5.99 19.40 -17.64
C ALA A 76 4.86 18.99 -16.68
N ALA A 77 4.76 17.72 -16.32
CA ALA A 77 3.73 17.19 -15.42
C ALA A 77 4.22 16.96 -13.99
N LEU A 78 5.42 17.45 -13.63
CA LEU A 78 6.05 17.13 -12.36
C LEU A 78 5.27 17.67 -11.15
N ASP A 79 4.79 18.92 -11.22
CA ASP A 79 4.08 19.55 -10.10
C ASP A 79 2.73 18.87 -9.84
N GLU A 80 1.97 18.57 -10.90
CA GLU A 80 0.71 17.86 -10.83
C GLU A 80 0.89 16.43 -10.30
N ALA A 81 1.91 15.72 -10.80
CA ALA A 81 2.28 14.40 -10.27
C ALA A 81 2.63 14.48 -8.78
N CYS A 82 3.39 15.48 -8.35
CA CYS A 82 3.74 15.65 -6.94
C CYS A 82 2.53 15.98 -6.07
N ARG A 83 1.58 16.78 -6.58
CA ARG A 83 0.32 17.09 -5.89
C ARG A 83 -0.49 15.82 -5.64
N ARG A 84 -0.65 14.98 -6.67
CA ARG A 84 -1.38 13.70 -6.56
C ARG A 84 -0.69 12.71 -5.63
N LEU A 85 0.63 12.56 -5.73
CA LEU A 85 1.39 11.68 -4.85
C LEU A 85 1.30 12.09 -3.37
N ARG A 86 1.28 13.39 -3.06
CA ARG A 86 1.10 13.86 -1.67
C ARG A 86 -0.29 13.57 -1.11
N ALA A 87 -1.29 13.34 -1.96
CA ALA A 87 -2.63 12.97 -1.54
C ALA A 87 -2.80 11.46 -1.33
N MET A 88 -1.84 10.65 -1.82
CA MET A 88 -1.87 9.20 -1.59
C MET A 88 -1.53 8.88 -0.14
N MET A 89 -2.30 7.98 0.46
CA MET A 89 -1.94 7.42 1.76
C MET A 89 -0.69 6.53 1.60
N GLY A 90 0.21 6.56 2.58
CA GLY A 90 1.46 5.80 2.55
C GLY A 90 2.66 6.50 1.91
N VAL A 91 2.50 7.61 1.20
CA VAL A 91 3.64 8.43 0.76
C VAL A 91 4.13 9.29 1.93
N THR A 92 5.34 9.01 2.42
CA THR A 92 5.87 9.62 3.64
C THR A 92 6.77 10.83 3.35
N SER A 93 7.49 10.81 2.23
CA SER A 93 8.31 11.95 1.81
C SER A 93 8.37 12.05 0.29
N LEU A 94 8.39 13.30 -0.21
CA LEU A 94 8.45 13.58 -1.63
C LEU A 94 9.37 14.77 -1.90
N SER A 95 10.35 14.59 -2.79
CA SER A 95 11.24 15.65 -3.22
C SER A 95 11.53 15.55 -4.71
N ALA A 96 11.61 16.67 -5.41
CA ALA A 96 11.93 16.71 -6.82
C ALA A 96 13.08 17.68 -7.08
N LYS A 97 14.07 17.26 -7.88
CA LYS A 97 15.21 18.10 -8.29
C LYS A 97 15.60 17.76 -9.72
N GLY A 98 15.37 18.71 -10.62
CA GLY A 98 15.57 18.51 -12.06
C GLY A 98 14.67 17.39 -12.58
N ARG A 99 15.25 16.38 -13.23
CA ARG A 99 14.51 15.24 -13.81
C ARG A 99 14.48 14.00 -12.92
N ARG A 100 14.53 14.20 -11.60
CA ARG A 100 14.51 13.13 -10.59
C ARG A 100 13.47 13.46 -9.53
N LEU A 101 12.67 12.46 -9.22
CA LEU A 101 11.65 12.48 -8.18
C LEU A 101 11.99 11.39 -7.16
N TRP A 102 12.26 11.82 -5.93
CA TRP A 102 12.50 10.96 -4.78
C TRP A 102 11.17 10.75 -4.07
N VAL A 103 10.82 9.50 -3.84
CA VAL A 103 9.60 9.09 -3.16
C VAL A 103 9.99 8.13 -2.04
N ASP A 104 9.73 8.54 -0.80
CA ASP A 104 9.70 7.61 0.33
C ASP A 104 8.25 7.21 0.58
N HIS A 105 8.01 5.92 0.71
CA HIS A 105 6.67 5.39 0.96
C HIS A 105 6.71 4.20 1.90
N ASP A 106 5.59 3.95 2.58
CA ASP A 106 5.35 2.74 3.35
C ASP A 106 4.67 1.71 2.45
N MET A 107 5.38 0.61 2.20
CA MET A 107 4.94 -0.44 1.28
C MET A 107 3.67 -1.16 1.74
N TRP A 108 3.30 -1.05 3.02
CA TRP A 108 2.05 -1.61 3.55
C TRP A 108 0.80 -0.84 3.16
N GLN A 109 0.95 0.40 2.68
CA GLN A 109 -0.17 1.29 2.36
C GLN A 109 -0.20 1.68 0.88
N VAL A 110 0.96 1.64 0.21
CA VAL A 110 1.05 1.95 -1.22
C VAL A 110 2.21 1.21 -1.87
N SER A 111 1.98 0.61 -3.03
CA SER A 111 3.05 -0.03 -3.82
C SER A 111 3.67 0.92 -4.84
N LEU A 112 4.88 0.62 -5.33
CA LEU A 112 5.47 1.37 -6.44
C LEU A 112 4.60 1.30 -7.70
N HIS A 113 3.86 0.22 -7.92
CA HIS A 113 2.93 0.11 -9.05
C HIS A 113 1.85 1.20 -8.98
N GLN A 114 1.24 1.39 -7.81
CA GLN A 114 0.23 2.43 -7.59
C GLN A 114 0.82 3.84 -7.75
N ILE A 115 2.02 4.10 -7.22
CA ILE A 115 2.75 5.36 -7.40
C ILE A 115 3.00 5.64 -8.90
N GLU A 116 3.41 4.64 -9.66
CA GLU A 116 3.62 4.78 -11.10
C GLU A 116 2.31 5.04 -11.85
N THR A 117 1.23 4.33 -11.52
CA THR A 117 -0.09 4.54 -12.13
C THR A 117 -0.59 5.96 -11.87
N GLU A 118 -0.47 6.46 -10.64
CA GLU A 118 -0.93 7.81 -10.28
C GLU A 118 -0.14 8.90 -11.01
N THR A 119 1.19 8.76 -11.06
CA THR A 119 2.05 9.70 -11.79
C THR A 119 1.86 9.65 -13.31
N LEU A 120 1.64 8.47 -13.89
CA LEU A 120 1.28 8.34 -15.30
C LEU A 120 -0.08 8.98 -15.59
N GLY A 121 -1.07 8.79 -14.70
CA GLY A 121 -2.37 9.45 -14.77
C GLY A 121 -2.29 10.98 -14.64
N ALA A 122 -1.21 11.50 -14.05
CA ALA A 122 -0.89 12.93 -14.03
C ALA A 122 -0.24 13.44 -15.33
N GLY A 123 0.12 12.55 -16.25
CA GLY A 123 0.86 12.85 -17.48
C GLY A 123 2.38 12.82 -17.33
N LEU A 124 2.92 12.28 -16.22
CA LEU A 124 4.37 12.19 -16.02
C LEU A 124 4.97 11.09 -16.91
N ILE A 125 5.99 11.43 -17.69
CA ILE A 125 6.67 10.46 -18.56
C ILE A 125 7.97 10.02 -17.91
N PHE A 126 8.10 8.73 -17.61
CA PHE A 126 9.34 8.17 -17.08
C PHE A 126 10.40 7.95 -18.16
N LYS A 127 11.67 7.99 -17.75
CA LYS A 127 12.78 7.60 -18.62
C LYS A 127 12.67 6.10 -18.96
N GLY A 128 12.76 5.77 -20.24
CA GLY A 128 12.82 4.40 -20.74
C GLY A 128 14.18 3.71 -20.57
N GLY A 129 14.41 2.64 -21.35
CA GLY A 129 15.66 1.87 -21.37
C GLY A 129 15.97 1.23 -20.02
N LEU A 130 17.23 1.32 -19.58
CA LEU A 130 17.68 0.75 -18.31
C LEU A 130 16.86 1.21 -17.09
N HIS A 131 16.28 2.41 -17.13
CA HIS A 131 15.44 2.87 -16.04
C HIS A 131 14.08 2.15 -16.01
N ALA A 132 13.46 1.89 -17.16
CA ALA A 132 12.23 1.10 -17.22
C ALA A 132 12.46 -0.32 -16.69
N PHE A 133 13.59 -0.95 -17.06
CA PHE A 133 13.98 -2.25 -16.51
C PHE A 133 14.18 -2.19 -14.99
N ARG A 134 14.92 -1.20 -14.48
CA ARG A 134 15.13 -1.00 -13.03
C ARG A 134 13.81 -0.81 -12.28
N ARG A 135 12.86 -0.05 -12.85
CA ARG A 135 11.51 0.11 -12.29
C ARG A 135 10.74 -1.21 -12.26
N SER A 136 10.87 -2.04 -13.31
CA SER A 136 10.28 -3.39 -13.32
C SER A 136 10.85 -4.27 -12.23
N LEU A 137 12.17 -4.26 -12.02
CA LEU A 137 12.80 -4.99 -10.93
C LEU A 137 12.33 -4.51 -9.56
N TRP A 138 12.21 -3.19 -9.35
CA TRP A 138 11.70 -2.67 -8.08
C TRP A 138 10.28 -3.14 -7.77
N ARG A 139 9.37 -3.09 -8.75
CA ARG A 139 8.00 -3.62 -8.57
C ARG A 139 8.01 -5.11 -8.23
N PHE A 140 8.84 -5.89 -8.93
CA PHE A 140 8.98 -7.31 -8.66
C PHE A 140 9.49 -7.59 -7.24
N PHE A 141 10.53 -6.88 -6.79
CA PHE A 141 11.03 -7.05 -5.42
C PHE A 141 10.01 -6.63 -4.37
N GLU A 142 9.30 -5.51 -4.55
CA GLU A 142 8.27 -5.09 -3.60
C GLU A 142 7.12 -6.10 -3.52
N HIS A 143 6.66 -6.63 -4.65
CA HIS A 143 5.63 -7.67 -4.67
C HIS A 143 6.08 -8.93 -3.92
N ASN A 144 7.29 -9.43 -4.21
CA ASN A 144 7.84 -10.59 -3.50
C ASN A 144 8.04 -10.31 -2.00
N GLU A 145 8.44 -9.10 -1.63
CA GLU A 145 8.57 -8.74 -0.21
C GLU A 145 7.21 -8.71 0.50
N LEU A 146 6.15 -8.21 -0.15
CA LEU A 146 4.78 -8.27 0.38
C LEU A 146 4.31 -9.72 0.55
N GLU A 147 4.54 -10.58 -0.44
CA GLU A 147 4.19 -12.00 -0.37
C GLU A 147 4.99 -12.74 0.72
N ASN A 148 6.29 -12.47 0.82
CA ASN A 148 7.13 -13.04 1.89
C ASN A 148 6.66 -12.61 3.28
N ALA A 149 6.29 -11.34 3.45
CA ALA A 149 5.71 -10.84 4.70
C ALA A 149 4.40 -11.53 5.03
N ALA A 150 3.55 -11.80 4.02
CA ALA A 150 2.29 -12.51 4.20
C ALA A 150 2.50 -13.96 4.67
N HIS A 151 3.55 -14.62 4.21
CA HIS A 151 3.89 -15.99 4.60
C HIS A 151 4.72 -16.10 5.90
N ALA A 152 5.37 -15.03 6.35
CA ALA A 152 6.11 -15.03 7.61
C ALA A 152 5.22 -15.33 8.83
N GLY A 153 3.93 -14.98 8.76
CA GLY A 153 2.94 -15.36 9.78
C GLY A 153 2.51 -16.83 9.75
N THR A 154 2.64 -17.51 8.61
CA THR A 154 2.24 -18.93 8.41
C THR A 154 3.40 -19.90 8.66
N LEU A 155 4.64 -19.45 8.46
CA LEU A 155 5.86 -20.27 8.61
C LEU A 155 6.45 -20.26 10.03
N ALA A 156 5.64 -20.01 11.06
CA ALA A 156 5.99 -20.37 12.43
C ALA A 156 5.98 -21.91 12.60
N CYS A 157 6.83 -22.61 11.85
CA CYS A 157 7.11 -24.02 12.03
C CYS A 157 7.94 -24.21 13.32
N SER A 158 7.22 -24.71 14.33
CA SER A 158 7.67 -25.64 15.37
C SER A 158 8.51 -25.10 16.54
N SER A 159 7.87 -25.17 17.72
CA SER A 159 8.43 -25.21 19.09
C SER A 159 9.02 -23.94 19.70
N ARG A 160 8.15 -23.04 20.19
CA ARG A 160 8.46 -22.23 21.37
C ARG A 160 7.85 -22.93 22.59
N PRO A 161 8.63 -23.48 23.54
CA PRO A 161 8.05 -24.08 24.74
C PRO A 161 7.35 -22.98 25.55
N LEU A 162 6.13 -23.26 25.99
CA LEU A 162 5.45 -22.43 26.99
C LEU A 162 6.30 -22.44 28.27
N THR A 163 6.81 -21.29 28.67
CA THR A 163 7.43 -21.14 29.99
C THR A 163 6.33 -21.25 31.06
N PRO A 164 6.44 -22.17 32.03
CA PRO A 164 5.48 -22.23 33.13
C PRO A 164 5.61 -20.97 34.00
N ARG A 165 4.47 -20.46 34.49
CA ARG A 165 4.38 -19.40 35.49
C ARG A 165 4.79 -19.91 36.86
#